data_AF-X1FVZ3-F1
#
_entry.id   AF-X1FVZ3-F1
#
_cell.length_a   1.000
_cell.length_b   1.000
_cell.length_c   1.000
_cell.angle_alpha   90.00
_cell.angle_beta   90.00
_cell.angle_gamma   90.00
#
_symmetry.space_group_name_H-M   'P 1'
#
loop_
_entity.id
_entity.type
_entity.pdbx_description
1 polymer ?
#
loop_
_entity_poly.entity_id
_entity_poly.type
_entity_poly.pdbx_seq_one_letter_code
_entity_poly.pdbx_strand_id
1 'polypeptide(L)'
;DRLIKDTLGIKIIMTREKDIYLSLKARTSIANSNSADLFVSIHCNASAKSSKMKGFETYFLSEARTTEARAVAMRENASLKFDGIEPTDVVSDILIDLAQTAHLEESNRFAEFIQDNAKRQLPISSRGVKQAGFYVLRGAFMPSILIECAFVS
;
A
#
# COMPACT_ATOMS: atom_id res chain seq x y z
N ASP A 1 16.53 -2.36 5.10
CA ASP A 1 16.85 -3.09 6.34
C ASP A 1 17.75 -2.36 7.33
N ARG A 2 18.98 -1.98 6.96
CA ARG A 2 19.98 -1.49 7.93
C ARG A 2 19.59 -0.19 8.67
N LEU A 3 18.93 0.75 8.00
CA LEU A 3 18.57 2.07 8.58
C LEU A 3 17.51 2.03 9.69
N ILE A 4 16.57 1.08 9.65
CA ILE A 4 15.45 0.99 10.61
C ILE A 4 15.78 0.00 11.74
N LYS A 5 16.42 -1.14 11.43
CA LYS A 5 16.81 -2.16 12.42
C LYS A 5 17.80 -1.61 13.46
N ASP A 6 18.77 -0.81 13.01
CA ASP A 6 19.89 -0.37 13.87
C ASP A 6 19.55 0.87 14.74
N THR A 7 18.42 1.53 14.52
CA THR A 7 18.15 2.87 15.09
C THR A 7 16.94 2.94 16.02
N LEU A 8 15.94 2.05 15.89
CA LEU A 8 14.63 2.22 16.54
C LEU A 8 14.09 0.98 17.29
N GLY A 9 14.80 -0.15 17.28
CA GLY A 9 14.28 -1.40 17.88
C GLY A 9 13.06 -1.98 17.16
N ILE A 10 12.80 -1.55 15.92
CA ILE A 10 11.67 -1.99 15.09
C ILE A 10 12.05 -3.27 14.34
N LYS A 11 11.21 -4.30 14.45
CA LYS A 11 11.33 -5.53 13.66
C LYS A 11 10.76 -5.32 12.26
N ILE A 12 11.59 -5.47 11.23
CA ILE A 12 11.17 -5.40 9.83
C ILE A 12 10.99 -6.81 9.27
N ILE A 13 9.85 -7.05 8.64
CA ILE A 13 9.53 -8.29 7.94
C ILE A 13 9.27 -7.94 6.49
N MET A 14 10.15 -8.43 5.61
CA MET A 14 9.99 -8.25 4.17
C MET A 14 9.04 -9.31 3.62
N THR A 15 8.14 -8.93 2.72
CA THR A 15 7.30 -9.90 2.01
C THR A 15 8.09 -10.73 1.00
N ARG A 16 9.20 -10.18 0.48
CA ARG A 16 10.19 -10.88 -0.35
C ARG A 16 11.56 -10.18 -0.24
N GLU A 17 12.62 -10.95 -0.41
CA GLU A 17 14.01 -10.44 -0.46
C GLU A 17 14.67 -10.64 -1.83
N LYS A 18 14.01 -11.41 -2.71
CA LYS A 18 14.50 -11.74 -4.06
C LYS A 18 13.52 -11.23 -5.12
N ASP A 19 13.98 -11.24 -6.37
CA ASP A 19 13.14 -10.93 -7.52
C ASP A 19 12.27 -12.14 -7.88
N ILE A 20 11.19 -12.30 -7.11
CA ILE A 20 10.20 -13.36 -7.28
C ILE A 20 8.81 -12.75 -7.27
N TYR A 21 7.92 -13.32 -8.08
CA TYR A 21 6.51 -12.99 -8.01
C TYR A 21 5.91 -13.45 -6.69
N LEU A 22 5.12 -12.57 -6.06
CA LEU A 22 4.33 -12.87 -4.88
C LEU A 22 2.94 -12.25 -5.04
N SER A 23 1.91 -13.08 -4.91
CA SER A 23 0.51 -12.66 -5.05
C SER A 23 0.14 -11.60 -4.01
N LEU A 24 -0.86 -10.78 -4.33
CA LEU A 24 -1.28 -9.69 -3.43
C LEU A 24 -1.78 -10.26 -2.10
N LYS A 25 -2.52 -11.37 -2.13
CA LYS A 25 -2.99 -12.09 -0.94
C LYS A 25 -1.83 -12.66 -0.10
N ALA A 26 -0.79 -13.21 -0.74
CA ALA A 26 0.34 -13.75 0.01
C ALA A 26 1.10 -12.67 0.78
N ARG A 27 1.22 -11.45 0.23
CA ARG A 27 1.87 -10.31 0.89
C ARG A 27 1.20 -9.97 2.22
N THR A 28 -0.12 -9.84 2.23
CA THR A 28 -0.86 -9.53 3.47
C THR A 28 -0.91 -10.73 4.42
N SER A 29 -0.95 -11.96 3.88
CA SER A 29 -0.91 -13.17 4.70
C SER A 29 0.39 -13.27 5.52
N ILE A 30 1.53 -12.87 4.96
CA ILE A 30 2.81 -12.78 5.68
C ILE A 30 2.71 -11.79 6.85
N ALA A 31 2.13 -10.60 6.60
CA ALA A 31 1.98 -9.58 7.64
C ALA A 31 1.05 -10.06 8.77
N ASN A 32 -0.11 -10.61 8.43
CA ASN A 32 -1.09 -11.13 9.39
C ASN A 32 -0.52 -12.28 10.23
N SER A 33 0.19 -13.23 9.60
CA SER A 33 0.77 -14.39 10.28
C SER A 33 1.90 -14.03 11.25
N ASN A 34 2.52 -12.87 11.05
CA ASN A 34 3.55 -12.34 11.94
C ASN A 34 3.00 -11.32 12.95
N SER A 35 1.68 -11.12 12.98
CA SER A 35 1.02 -10.10 13.82
C SER A 35 1.67 -8.73 13.69
N ALA A 36 1.96 -8.31 12.45
CA ALA A 36 2.62 -7.04 12.20
C ALA A 36 1.75 -5.86 12.67
N ASP A 37 2.37 -4.87 13.31
CA ASP A 37 1.66 -3.67 13.80
C ASP A 37 1.33 -2.68 12.67
N LEU A 38 2.10 -2.71 11.58
CA LEU A 38 1.94 -1.83 10.42
C LEU A 38 2.26 -2.61 9.13
N PHE A 39 1.54 -2.31 8.06
CA PHE A 39 1.83 -2.80 6.71
C PHE A 39 2.15 -1.66 5.75
N VAL A 40 3.28 -1.75 5.05
CA VAL A 40 3.69 -0.76 4.06
C VAL A 40 3.97 -1.46 2.73
N SER A 41 3.15 -1.17 1.72
CA SER A 41 3.43 -1.57 0.33
C SER A 41 4.22 -0.47 -0.37
N ILE A 42 5.36 -0.81 -0.96
CA ILE A 42 6.23 0.15 -1.64
C ILE A 42 6.15 -0.08 -3.15
N HIS A 43 5.77 0.97 -3.88
CA HIS A 43 5.55 0.97 -5.32
C HIS A 43 6.31 2.12 -5.97
N CYS A 44 6.56 1.98 -7.27
CA CYS A 44 7.05 3.06 -8.11
C CYS A 44 6.10 3.18 -9.30
N ASN A 45 5.35 4.27 -9.33
CA ASN A 45 4.28 4.50 -10.30
C ASN A 45 4.83 4.60 -11.73
N ALA A 46 3.98 4.33 -12.71
CA ALA A 46 4.23 4.67 -14.11
C ALA A 46 3.02 5.45 -14.64
N SER A 47 3.27 6.65 -15.15
CA SER A 47 2.22 7.52 -15.68
C SER A 47 2.06 7.25 -17.18
N ALA A 48 1.01 6.53 -17.55
CA ALA A 48 0.64 6.31 -18.96
C ALA A 48 0.22 7.60 -19.69
N LYS A 49 -0.15 8.67 -18.96
CA LYS A 49 -0.64 9.92 -19.55
C LYS A 49 0.46 10.94 -19.84
N SER A 50 1.56 10.91 -19.08
CA SER A 50 2.66 11.87 -19.24
C SER A 50 3.89 11.45 -18.46
N SER A 51 5.05 11.42 -19.12
CA SER A 51 6.39 11.29 -18.52
C SER A 51 6.83 12.51 -17.70
N LYS A 52 6.00 13.56 -17.65
CA LYS A 52 6.24 14.74 -16.81
C LYS A 52 5.69 14.58 -15.39
N MET A 53 4.92 13.53 -15.13
CA MET A 53 4.37 13.30 -13.79
C MET A 53 5.51 12.93 -12.85
N LYS A 54 5.69 13.72 -11.78
CA LYS A 54 6.75 13.53 -10.79
C LYS A 54 6.17 13.68 -9.40
N GLY A 55 6.92 13.15 -8.44
CA GLY A 55 6.60 13.26 -7.02
C GLY A 55 6.15 11.95 -6.42
N PHE A 56 5.89 11.99 -5.12
CA PHE A 56 5.47 10.84 -4.33
C PHE A 56 4.09 11.08 -3.73
N GLU A 57 3.32 10.01 -3.60
CA GLU A 57 1.97 9.98 -3.04
C GLU A 57 1.83 8.75 -2.14
N THR A 58 1.07 8.92 -1.07
CA THR A 58 0.79 7.84 -0.13
C THR A 58 -0.71 7.57 -0.13
N TYR A 59 -1.07 6.30 -0.16
CA TYR A 59 -2.44 5.83 -0.21
C TYR A 59 -2.79 5.02 1.02
N PHE A 60 -4.02 5.20 1.52
CA PHE A 60 -4.67 4.25 2.42
C PHE A 60 -5.90 3.65 1.73
N LEU A 61 -6.40 2.54 2.26
CA LEU A 61 -7.51 1.81 1.66
C LEU A 61 -8.85 2.52 1.94
N SER A 62 -9.48 3.03 0.88
CA SER A 62 -10.88 3.49 0.89
C SER A 62 -11.36 3.67 -0.55
N GLU A 63 -12.61 4.12 -0.73
CA GLU A 63 -13.14 4.43 -2.06
C GLU A 63 -12.39 5.59 -2.71
N ALA A 64 -11.99 5.42 -3.98
CA ALA A 64 -11.25 6.47 -4.69
C ALA A 64 -12.09 7.73 -4.91
N ARG A 65 -11.57 8.89 -4.45
CA ARG A 65 -12.22 10.21 -4.64
C ARG A 65 -11.96 10.83 -6.00
N THR A 66 -10.89 10.44 -6.69
CA THR A 66 -10.54 10.98 -8.02
C THR A 66 -10.38 9.87 -9.04
N THR A 67 -10.54 10.23 -10.32
CA THR A 67 -10.36 9.29 -11.43
C THR A 67 -8.91 8.84 -11.55
N GLU A 68 -7.95 9.69 -11.17
CA GLU A 68 -6.53 9.35 -11.12
C GLU A 68 -6.25 8.30 -10.06
N ALA A 69 -6.73 8.49 -8.82
CA ALA A 69 -6.56 7.52 -7.75
C ALA A 69 -7.20 6.17 -8.10
N ARG A 70 -8.39 6.20 -8.71
CA ARG A 70 -9.06 5.00 -9.22
C ARG A 70 -8.24 4.30 -10.29
N ALA A 71 -7.69 5.05 -11.25
CA ALA A 71 -6.88 4.49 -12.33
C ALA A 71 -5.57 3.87 -11.83
N VAL A 72 -4.92 4.45 -10.82
CA VAL A 72 -3.71 3.86 -10.20
C VAL A 72 -4.08 2.53 -9.54
N ALA A 73 -5.12 2.50 -8.69
CA ALA A 73 -5.56 1.26 -8.06
C ALA A 73 -5.94 0.16 -9.07
N MET A 74 -6.65 0.52 -10.15
CA MET A 74 -7.00 -0.42 -11.21
C MET A 74 -5.76 -1.03 -11.90
N ARG A 75 -4.71 -0.23 -12.13
CA ARG A 75 -3.46 -0.73 -12.73
C ARG A 75 -2.73 -1.69 -11.79
N GLU A 76 -2.57 -1.33 -10.53
CA GLU A 76 -1.91 -2.19 -9.54
C GLU A 76 -2.69 -3.49 -9.32
N ASN A 77 -4.02 -3.40 -9.25
CA ASN A 77 -4.91 -4.56 -9.12
C ASN A 77 -4.95 -5.44 -10.39
N ALA A 78 -4.46 -4.98 -11.55
CA ALA A 78 -4.43 -5.80 -12.76
C ALA A 78 -3.50 -7.02 -12.63
N SER A 79 -2.61 -7.03 -11.62
CA SER A 79 -1.82 -8.20 -11.24
C SER A 79 -2.66 -9.37 -10.70
N LEU A 80 -3.88 -9.11 -10.23
CA LEU A 80 -4.81 -10.14 -9.73
C LEU A 80 -5.15 -11.22 -10.75
N LYS A 81 -5.05 -10.93 -12.05
CA LYS A 81 -5.26 -11.93 -13.10
C LYS A 81 -4.27 -13.11 -13.02
N PHE A 82 -3.14 -12.91 -12.36
CA PHE A 82 -2.12 -13.93 -12.14
C PHE A 82 -2.27 -14.64 -10.79
N ASP A 83 -3.14 -14.14 -9.89
CA ASP A 83 -3.25 -14.62 -8.51
C ASP A 83 -4.18 -15.82 -8.34
N GLY A 84 -4.91 -16.22 -9.39
CA GLY A 84 -5.88 -17.31 -9.31
C GLY A 84 -6.93 -17.02 -8.24
N ILE A 85 -7.82 -16.06 -8.50
CA ILE A 85 -8.81 -15.61 -7.53
C ILE A 85 -9.82 -16.73 -7.29
N GLU A 86 -9.65 -17.44 -6.17
CA GLU A 86 -10.69 -18.30 -5.63
C GLU A 86 -11.84 -17.44 -5.11
N PRO A 87 -13.11 -17.77 -5.41
CA PRO A 87 -14.26 -17.09 -4.82
C PRO A 87 -14.16 -17.08 -3.30
N THR A 88 -14.22 -15.89 -2.69
CA THR A 88 -14.36 -15.76 -1.24
C THR A 88 -15.82 -15.91 -0.84
N ASP A 89 -16.07 -16.53 0.31
CA ASP A 89 -17.40 -16.55 0.91
C ASP A 89 -17.78 -15.13 1.37
N VAL A 90 -19.05 -14.76 1.22
CA VAL A 90 -19.61 -13.44 1.55
C VAL A 90 -19.29 -13.05 3.00
N VAL A 91 -19.31 -14.02 3.92
CA VAL A 91 -18.95 -13.78 5.33
C VAL A 91 -17.50 -13.33 5.47
N SER A 92 -16.58 -13.91 4.68
CA SER A 92 -15.17 -13.53 4.71
C SER A 92 -14.95 -12.11 4.20
N ASP A 93 -15.68 -11.71 3.15
CA ASP A 93 -15.63 -10.34 2.62
C ASP A 93 -16.14 -9.32 3.64
N ILE A 94 -17.23 -9.62 4.35
CA ILE A 94 -17.76 -8.76 5.43
C ILE A 94 -16.73 -8.60 6.55
N LEU A 95 -16.09 -9.70 6.97
CA LEU A 95 -15.07 -9.65 8.02
C LEU A 95 -13.84 -8.83 7.59
N ILE A 96 -13.43 -8.97 6.33
CA ILE A 96 -12.35 -8.19 5.74
C ILE A 96 -12.70 -6.70 5.75
N ASP A 97 -13.91 -6.33 5.30
CA ASP A 97 -14.34 -4.94 5.25
C ASP A 97 -14.50 -4.34 6.67
N LEU A 98 -14.95 -5.13 7.65
CA LEU A 98 -15.01 -4.72 9.06
C LEU A 98 -13.61 -4.49 9.66
N ALA A 99 -12.67 -5.42 9.44
CA ALA A 99 -11.30 -5.30 9.91
C ALA A 99 -10.61 -4.06 9.33
N GLN A 100 -10.86 -3.75 8.04
CA GLN A 100 -10.35 -2.53 7.43
C GLN A 100 -10.95 -1.27 8.03
N THR A 101 -12.26 -1.29 8.29
CA THR A 101 -12.95 -0.16 8.92
C THR A 101 -12.36 0.18 10.28
N ALA A 102 -11.94 -0.84 11.04
CA ALA A 102 -11.30 -0.63 12.35
C ALA A 102 -9.96 0.11 12.26
N HIS A 103 -9.19 -0.04 11.18
CA HIS A 103 -7.85 0.54 11.03
C HIS A 103 -7.78 1.72 10.05
N LEU A 104 -8.93 2.19 9.57
CA LEU A 104 -9.01 3.20 8.51
C LEU A 104 -8.46 4.55 8.96
N GLU A 105 -8.83 5.00 10.16
CA GLU A 105 -8.33 6.26 10.73
C GLU A 105 -6.81 6.19 11.00
N GLU A 106 -6.34 5.09 11.60
CA GLU A 106 -4.93 4.87 11.88
C GLU A 106 -4.10 4.82 10.60
N SER A 107 -4.61 4.18 9.55
CA SER A 107 -3.98 4.14 8.23
C SER A 107 -3.88 5.53 7.59
N ASN A 108 -4.92 6.37 7.72
CA ASN A 108 -4.86 7.75 7.23
C ASN A 108 -3.81 8.57 7.99
N ARG A 109 -3.82 8.50 9.34
CA ARG A 109 -2.83 9.22 10.17
C ARG A 109 -1.40 8.76 9.87
N PHE A 110 -1.21 7.46 9.65
CA PHE A 110 0.08 6.91 9.25
C PHE A 110 0.51 7.38 7.87
N ALA A 111 -0.40 7.43 6.90
CA ALA A 111 -0.14 7.97 5.57
C ALA A 111 0.26 9.45 5.61
N GLU A 112 -0.44 10.27 6.38
CA GLU A 112 -0.11 11.69 6.59
C GLU A 112 1.27 11.86 7.22
N PHE A 113 1.56 11.08 8.27
CA PHE A 113 2.86 11.11 8.92
C PHE A 113 4.01 10.78 7.95
N ILE A 114 3.88 9.73 7.16
CA ILE A 114 4.89 9.35 6.16
C ILE A 114 5.00 10.43 5.09
N GLN A 115 3.88 10.94 4.58
CA GLN A 115 3.85 11.93 3.52
C GLN A 115 4.57 13.22 3.93
N ASP A 116 4.30 13.72 5.14
CA ASP A 116 4.88 14.95 5.66
C ASP A 116 6.37 14.81 5.98
N ASN A 117 6.78 13.65 6.54
CA ASN A 117 8.20 13.39 6.78
C ASN A 117 8.98 13.28 5.48
N ALA A 118 8.46 12.56 4.48
CA ALA A 118 9.08 12.46 3.17
C ALA A 118 9.18 13.82 2.48
N LYS A 119 8.15 14.68 2.58
CA LYS A 119 8.15 16.04 2.02
C LYS A 119 9.27 16.91 2.60
N ARG A 120 9.62 16.72 3.88
CA ARG A 120 10.70 17.48 4.54
C ARG A 120 12.10 16.98 4.17
N GLN A 121 12.23 15.69 3.85
CA GLN A 121 13.54 15.05 3.68
C GLN A 121 13.93 14.85 2.21
N LEU A 122 12.96 14.72 1.30
CA LEU A 122 13.23 14.36 -0.09
C LEU A 122 13.03 15.57 -1.02
N PRO A 123 13.94 15.80 -1.98
CA PRO A 123 13.83 16.89 -2.95
C PRO A 123 12.87 16.55 -4.12
N ILE A 124 11.75 15.89 -3.82
CA ILE A 124 10.73 15.50 -4.79
C ILE A 124 9.37 16.08 -4.39
N SER A 125 8.56 16.44 -5.38
CA SER A 125 7.25 17.05 -5.14
C SER A 125 6.32 16.10 -4.38
N SER A 126 5.64 16.61 -3.36
CA SER A 126 4.60 15.87 -2.64
C SER A 126 3.27 15.99 -3.40
N ARG A 127 2.62 14.85 -3.65
CA ARG A 127 1.30 14.77 -4.29
C ARG A 127 0.17 14.50 -3.29
N GLY A 128 0.51 14.50 -2.00
CA GLY A 128 -0.43 14.37 -0.89
C GLY A 128 -0.83 12.93 -0.59
N VAL A 129 -1.62 12.81 0.48
CA VAL A 129 -2.28 11.56 0.87
C VAL A 129 -3.56 11.38 0.05
N LYS A 130 -3.81 10.15 -0.36
CA LYS A 130 -4.95 9.76 -1.19
C LYS A 130 -5.60 8.49 -0.67
N GLN A 131 -6.79 8.20 -1.19
CA GLN A 131 -7.50 6.96 -0.90
C GLN A 131 -7.90 6.26 -2.18
N ALA A 132 -7.73 4.94 -2.23
CA ALA A 132 -8.18 4.10 -3.34
C ALA A 132 -8.27 2.62 -2.95
N GLY A 133 -9.04 1.85 -3.73
CA GLY A 133 -9.30 0.42 -3.50
C GLY A 133 -8.15 -0.49 -3.91
N PHE A 134 -6.98 -0.36 -3.29
CA PHE A 134 -5.83 -1.25 -3.57
C PHE A 134 -6.03 -2.63 -2.94
N TYR A 135 -6.01 -3.68 -3.75
CA TYR A 135 -6.22 -5.04 -3.27
C TYR A 135 -5.11 -5.52 -2.32
N VAL A 136 -3.88 -5.03 -2.52
CA VAL A 136 -2.74 -5.34 -1.63
C VAL A 136 -2.92 -4.81 -0.20
N LEU A 137 -3.81 -3.84 0.02
CA LEU A 137 -4.15 -3.36 1.36
C LEU A 137 -5.37 -4.08 1.92
N ARG A 138 -6.19 -4.71 1.07
CA ARG A 138 -7.48 -5.31 1.44
C ARG A 138 -7.32 -6.44 2.45
N GLY A 139 -6.29 -7.25 2.31
CA GLY A 139 -6.05 -8.39 3.19
C GLY A 139 -5.29 -8.08 4.48
N ALA A 140 -4.96 -6.82 4.77
CA ALA A 140 -4.15 -6.43 5.92
C ALA A 140 -5.04 -6.18 7.16
N PHE A 141 -4.77 -6.86 8.27
CA PHE A 141 -5.53 -6.72 9.53
C PHE A 141 -4.80 -5.83 10.56
N MET A 142 -4.14 -4.79 10.05
CA MET A 142 -3.42 -3.76 10.78
C MET A 142 -3.45 -2.48 9.94
N PRO A 143 -3.09 -1.31 10.48
CA PRO A 143 -2.97 -0.10 9.69
C PRO A 143 -2.04 -0.29 8.50
N SER A 144 -2.52 0.09 7.31
CA SER A 144 -1.88 -0.26 6.05
C SER A 144 -1.86 0.89 5.06
N ILE A 145 -0.70 1.09 4.43
CA ILE A 145 -0.50 2.13 3.42
C ILE A 145 0.22 1.58 2.19
N LEU A 146 0.02 2.25 1.05
CA LEU A 146 0.81 2.07 -0.16
C LEU A 146 1.53 3.38 -0.48
N ILE A 147 2.83 3.32 -0.69
CA ILE A 147 3.66 4.47 -1.06
C ILE A 147 4.04 4.33 -2.52
N GLU A 148 3.69 5.33 -3.32
CA GLU A 148 4.24 5.52 -4.66
C GLU A 148 5.45 6.45 -4.57
N CYS A 149 6.65 5.88 -4.56
CA CYS A 149 7.87 6.63 -4.25
C CYS A 149 8.29 7.63 -5.34
N ALA A 150 8.06 7.28 -6.60
CA ALA A 150 8.38 8.12 -7.76
C ALA A 150 7.69 7.56 -9.01
N PHE A 151 7.69 8.35 -10.09
CA PHE A 151 7.25 7.90 -11.40
C PHE A 151 8.46 7.44 -12.21
N VAL A 152 8.46 6.19 -12.69
CA VAL A 152 9.56 5.58 -13.47
C VAL A 152 9.43 5.87 -14.98
N SER A 153 8.36 6.56 -15.39
CA SER A 153 8.01 6.89 -16.78
C SER A 153 8.38 8.32 -17.18
#